data_AF-A0A843HXT4-F1
#
_entry.id   AF-A0A843HXT4-F1
#
_cell.length_a   1.000
_cell.length_b   1.000
_cell.length_c   1.000
_cell.angle_alpha   90.00
_cell.angle_beta   90.00
_cell.angle_gamma   90.00
#
_symmetry.space_group_name_H-M   'P 1'
#
loop_
_entity.id
_entity.type
_entity.pdbx_description
1 polymer ?
#
loop_
_entity_poly.entity_id
_entity_poly.type
_entity_poly.pdbx_seq_one_letter_code
_entity_poly.pdbx_strand_id
1 'polypeptide(L)'
;MDCIGVVDTTFARIDMGSIAVDEVRNLMPEVTVRRITVPGIKNTIWGAKRLIQEGCRAVVVLGWVGASTTDKLSYLATSLGLIQLQIETDALILDVTVHEDEAPGEAELKSIAVDRARKHVQNLVYMLRGDLSKYAGMGLRQGRPDVGPII
;
A
#
# COMPACT_ATOMS: atom_id res chain seq x y z
N MET A 1 18.01 8.57 10.27
CA MET A 1 17.48 7.20 10.16
C MET A 1 16.08 7.34 9.64
N ASP A 2 15.84 6.88 8.42
CA ASP A 2 14.51 6.92 7.83
C ASP A 2 13.67 5.80 8.44
N CYS A 3 12.40 6.12 8.76
CA CYS A 3 11.40 5.12 9.13
C CYS A 3 10.38 4.98 8.01
N ILE A 4 10.04 3.72 7.68
CA ILE A 4 8.88 3.36 6.86
C ILE A 4 7.82 2.72 7.76
N GLY A 5 6.62 3.29 7.72
CA GLY A 5 5.45 2.76 8.38
C GLY A 5 4.72 1.74 7.50
N VAL A 6 4.14 0.71 8.12
CA VAL A 6 3.23 -0.23 7.47
C VAL A 6 1.95 -0.27 8.29
N VAL A 7 0.81 0.01 7.66
CA VAL A 7 -0.51 -0.12 8.27
C VAL A 7 -1.26 -1.21 7.56
N ASP A 8 -1.80 -2.18 8.30
CA ASP A 8 -2.62 -3.24 7.73
C ASP A 8 -3.85 -3.51 8.58
N THR A 9 -4.68 -4.47 8.17
CA THR A 9 -5.99 -4.67 8.79
C THR A 9 -6.26 -6.12 9.17
N THR A 10 -7.00 -6.33 10.27
CA THR A 10 -7.55 -7.66 10.59
C THR A 10 -8.71 -8.05 9.67
N PHE A 11 -9.31 -7.08 8.96
CA PHE A 11 -10.34 -7.33 7.95
C PHE A 11 -9.76 -7.98 6.68
N ALA A 12 -8.48 -7.71 6.39
CA ALA A 12 -7.82 -8.30 5.23
C ALA A 12 -7.72 -9.82 5.35
N ARG A 13 -8.02 -10.50 4.25
CA ARG A 13 -7.96 -11.97 4.18
C ARG A 13 -6.58 -12.52 3.84
N ILE A 14 -5.61 -11.63 3.57
CA ILE A 14 -4.22 -11.94 3.26
C ILE A 14 -3.34 -11.02 4.10
N ASP A 15 -2.32 -11.59 4.78
CA ASP A 15 -1.33 -10.85 5.54
C ASP A 15 -0.33 -10.12 4.62
N MET A 16 -0.81 -9.07 3.96
CA MET A 16 0.02 -8.19 3.15
C MET A 16 1.03 -7.40 4.01
N GLY A 17 0.74 -7.21 5.30
CA GLY A 17 1.60 -6.50 6.23
C GLY A 17 2.95 -7.17 6.38
N SER A 18 2.97 -8.47 6.64
CA SER A 18 4.23 -9.23 6.73
C SER A 18 4.99 -9.22 5.41
N ILE A 19 4.28 -9.34 4.28
CA ILE A 19 4.90 -9.30 2.93
C ILE A 19 5.57 -7.96 2.67
N ALA A 20 4.91 -6.86 3.01
CA ALA A 20 5.46 -5.52 2.83
C ALA A 20 6.66 -5.28 3.76
N VAL A 21 6.57 -5.68 5.03
CA VAL A 21 7.68 -5.57 5.98
C VAL A 21 8.92 -6.34 5.50
N ASP A 22 8.72 -7.57 5.03
CA ASP A 22 9.81 -8.40 4.50
C ASP A 22 10.44 -7.76 3.25
N GLU A 23 9.63 -7.24 2.33
CA GLU A 23 10.12 -6.58 1.12
C GLU A 23 10.90 -5.30 1.46
N VAL A 24 10.44 -4.49 2.42
CA VAL A 24 11.19 -3.30 2.86
C VAL A 24 12.54 -3.69 3.43
N ARG A 25 12.59 -4.71 4.31
CA ARG A 25 13.84 -5.19 4.91
C ARG A 25 14.83 -5.74 3.88
N ASN A 26 14.32 -6.36 2.83
CA ASN A 26 15.15 -6.89 1.74
C ASN A 26 15.75 -5.76 0.88
N LEU A 27 14.98 -4.70 0.59
CA LEU A 27 15.40 -3.63 -0.31
C LEU A 27 16.14 -2.48 0.38
N MET A 28 15.86 -2.26 1.67
CA MET A 28 16.38 -1.16 2.49
C MET A 28 16.70 -1.66 3.92
N PRO A 29 17.69 -2.56 4.10
CA PRO A 29 18.01 -3.16 5.39
C PRO A 29 18.40 -2.15 6.48
N GLU A 30 18.81 -0.94 6.10
CA GLU A 30 19.18 0.16 7.00
C GLU A 30 17.98 0.95 7.54
N VAL A 31 16.78 0.78 6.97
CA VAL A 31 15.57 1.52 7.34
C VAL A 31 14.86 0.86 8.51
N THR A 32 14.39 1.67 9.45
CA THR A 32 13.53 1.17 10.53
C THR A 32 12.11 0.96 10.01
N VAL A 33 11.56 -0.23 10.21
CA VAL A 33 10.17 -0.54 9.84
C VAL A 33 9.29 -0.60 11.08
N ARG A 34 8.20 0.18 11.09
CA ARG A 34 7.17 0.12 12.14
C ARG A 34 5.84 -0.35 11.55
N ARG A 35 5.16 -1.26 12.22
CA ARG A 35 3.87 -1.81 11.78
C ARG A 35 2.76 -1.50 12.79
N ILE A 36 1.60 -1.07 12.30
CA ILE A 36 0.36 -0.96 13.08
C ILE A 36 -0.74 -1.73 12.37
N THR A 37 -1.38 -2.64 13.08
CA THR A 37 -2.57 -3.35 12.60
C THR A 37 -3.83 -2.73 13.20
N VAL A 38 -4.83 -2.45 12.36
CA VAL A 38 -6.13 -1.89 12.77
C VAL A 38 -7.30 -2.82 12.37
N PRO A 39 -8.53 -2.61 12.85
CA PRO A 39 -9.64 -3.51 12.52
C PRO A 39 -9.98 -3.57 11.03
N GLY A 40 -10.00 -2.42 10.34
CA GLY A 40 -10.41 -2.32 8.94
C GLY A 40 -10.02 -0.97 8.32
N ILE A 41 -10.37 -0.79 7.04
CA ILE A 41 -9.88 0.33 6.22
C ILE A 41 -10.16 1.70 6.83
N LYS A 42 -11.31 1.90 7.47
CA LYS A 42 -11.68 3.20 8.09
C LYS A 42 -10.71 3.65 9.19
N ASN A 43 -9.98 2.72 9.81
CA ASN A 43 -9.03 3.01 10.87
C ASN A 43 -7.59 3.18 10.36
N THR A 44 -7.31 2.94 9.08
CA THR A 44 -5.94 3.01 8.55
C THR A 44 -5.41 4.44 8.54
N ILE A 45 -6.28 5.45 8.37
CA ILE A 45 -5.91 6.86 8.46
C ILE A 45 -5.32 7.18 9.84
N TRP A 46 -5.94 6.67 10.91
CA TRP A 46 -5.40 6.84 12.27
C TRP A 46 -4.06 6.13 12.42
N GLY A 47 -3.94 4.90 11.91
CA GLY A 47 -2.67 4.15 11.94
C GLY A 47 -1.54 4.87 11.20
N ALA A 48 -1.84 5.41 10.02
CA ALA A 48 -0.89 6.15 9.20
C ALA A 48 -0.45 7.43 9.90
N LYS A 49 -1.41 8.22 10.40
CA LYS A 49 -1.14 9.45 11.16
C LYS A 49 -0.25 9.18 12.38
N ARG A 50 -0.51 8.10 13.11
CA ARG A 50 0.30 7.71 14.27
C ARG A 50 1.74 7.36 13.88
N LEU A 51 1.94 6.58 12.82
CA LEU A 51 3.29 6.26 12.33
C LEU A 51 4.05 7.50 11.85
N ILE A 52 3.36 8.43 11.21
CA ILE A 52 3.94 9.72 10.79
C ILE A 52 4.37 10.53 12.01
N GLN A 53 3.53 10.65 13.03
CA GLN A 53 3.85 11.32 14.31
C GLN A 53 5.02 10.65 15.04
N GLU A 54 5.18 9.34 14.86
CA GLU A 54 6.28 8.55 15.38
C GLU A 54 7.59 8.67 14.56
N GLY A 55 7.59 9.51 13.50
CA GLY A 55 8.77 9.87 12.72
C GLY A 55 8.93 9.11 11.40
N CYS A 56 7.94 8.34 10.96
CA CYS A 56 8.00 7.64 9.67
C CYS A 56 7.66 8.59 8.52
N ARG A 57 8.60 8.72 7.57
CA ARG A 57 8.52 9.67 6.45
C ARG A 57 7.69 9.15 5.28
N ALA A 58 7.55 7.83 5.21
CA ALA A 58 6.68 7.15 4.27
C ALA A 58 5.86 6.08 4.99
N VAL A 59 4.63 5.86 4.54
CA VAL A 59 3.72 4.85 5.08
C VAL A 59 3.10 4.05 3.94
N VAL A 60 3.17 2.73 4.03
CA VAL A 60 2.43 1.81 3.17
C VAL A 60 1.14 1.41 3.88
N VAL A 61 0.00 1.80 3.34
CA VAL A 61 -1.32 1.47 3.87
C VAL A 61 -1.91 0.32 3.07
N LEU A 62 -2.14 -0.81 3.72
CA LEU A 62 -2.58 -2.06 3.12
C LEU A 62 -4.06 -2.28 3.41
N GLY A 63 -4.89 -1.95 2.43
CA GLY A 63 -6.34 -2.04 2.51
C GLY A 63 -6.92 -3.33 1.92
N TRP A 64 -8.06 -3.75 2.44
CA TRP A 64 -8.87 -4.83 1.88
C TRP A 64 -10.32 -4.39 1.80
N VAL A 65 -10.95 -4.61 0.65
CA VAL A 65 -12.30 -4.13 0.36
C VAL A 65 -13.15 -5.31 -0.08
N GLY A 66 -14.25 -5.54 0.66
CA GLY A 66 -15.22 -6.56 0.29
C GLY A 66 -15.94 -6.24 -1.02
N ALA A 67 -16.67 -7.22 -1.56
CA ALA A 67 -17.32 -7.07 -2.86
C ALA A 67 -18.52 -6.09 -2.86
N SER A 68 -19.02 -5.68 -1.70
CA SER A 68 -20.24 -4.87 -1.62
C SER A 68 -20.01 -3.41 -2.02
N THR A 69 -21.04 -2.74 -2.53
CA THR A 69 -20.99 -1.30 -2.80
C THR A 69 -20.67 -0.50 -1.53
N THR A 70 -21.16 -0.94 -0.37
CA THR A 70 -20.87 -0.30 0.92
C THR A 70 -19.38 -0.37 1.29
N ASP A 71 -18.71 -1.47 0.95
CA ASP A 71 -17.27 -1.61 1.15
C ASP A 71 -16.49 -0.65 0.23
N LYS A 72 -16.89 -0.55 -1.04
CA LYS A 72 -16.30 0.38 -2.01
C LYS A 72 -16.48 1.85 -1.60
N LEU A 73 -17.65 2.20 -1.07
CA LEU A 73 -17.89 3.55 -0.53
C LEU A 73 -17.07 3.81 0.75
N SER A 74 -16.90 2.80 1.60
CA SER A 74 -16.01 2.89 2.77
C SER A 74 -14.55 3.09 2.36
N TYR A 75 -14.11 2.41 1.31
CA TYR A 75 -12.79 2.63 0.72
C TYR A 75 -12.65 4.03 0.14
N LEU A 76 -13.60 4.51 -0.66
CA LEU A 76 -13.56 5.86 -1.23
C LEU A 76 -13.41 6.92 -0.13
N ALA A 77 -14.22 6.83 0.93
CA ALA A 77 -14.11 7.74 2.07
C ALA A 77 -12.73 7.64 2.76
N THR A 78 -12.18 6.44 2.88
CA THR A 78 -10.85 6.23 3.47
C THR A 78 -9.74 6.82 2.58
N SER A 79 -9.79 6.55 1.28
CA SER A 79 -8.79 7.01 0.31
C SER A 79 -8.74 8.54 0.23
N LEU A 80 -9.90 9.21 0.26
CA LEU A 80 -9.98 10.67 0.39
C LEU A 80 -9.33 11.16 1.69
N GLY A 81 -9.52 10.45 2.81
CA GLY A 81 -8.87 10.78 4.08
C GLY A 81 -7.36 10.57 4.06
N LEU A 82 -6.86 9.54 3.37
CA LEU A 82 -5.42 9.32 3.18
C LEU A 82 -4.79 10.41 2.30
N ILE A 83 -5.47 10.84 1.24
CA ILE A 83 -5.05 11.97 0.41
C ILE A 83 -4.96 13.25 1.26
N GLN A 84 -6.00 13.54 2.05
CA GLN A 84 -6.00 14.70 2.93
C GLN A 84 -4.85 14.64 3.95
N LEU A 85 -4.62 13.47 4.56
CA LEU A 85 -3.52 13.28 5.52
C LEU A 85 -2.15 13.50 4.86
N GLN A 86 -1.96 13.02 3.64
CA GLN A 86 -0.72 13.25 2.89
C GLN A 86 -0.47 14.75 2.64
N ILE A 87 -1.52 15.51 2.28
CA ILE A 87 -1.43 16.97 2.11
C ILE A 87 -1.11 17.68 3.43
N GLU A 88 -1.68 17.24 4.55
CA GLU A 88 -1.48 17.88 5.86
C GLU A 88 -0.11 17.60 6.49
N THR A 89 0.55 16.51 6.11
CA THR A 89 1.75 16.02 6.80
C THR A 89 3.01 16.03 5.95
N ASP A 90 2.89 16.31 4.64
CA ASP A 90 3.96 16.16 3.64
C ASP A 90 4.62 14.76 3.65
N ALA A 91 3.97 13.77 4.27
CA ALA A 91 4.44 12.40 4.35
C ALA A 91 3.96 11.61 3.14
N LEU A 92 4.83 10.75 2.60
CA LEU A 92 4.45 9.90 1.47
C LEU A 92 3.57 8.74 1.95
N ILE A 93 2.34 8.64 1.45
CA ILE A 93 1.39 7.57 1.78
C ILE A 93 1.08 6.79 0.51
N LEU A 94 1.48 5.51 0.47
CA LEU A 94 1.04 4.59 -0.58
C LEU A 94 -0.22 3.85 -0.12
N ASP A 95 -1.35 4.13 -0.77
CA ASP A 95 -2.59 3.36 -0.64
C ASP A 95 -2.50 2.09 -1.50
N VAL A 96 -2.35 0.95 -0.84
CA VAL A 96 -2.18 -0.38 -1.43
C VAL A 96 -3.39 -1.23 -1.06
N THR A 97 -4.47 -1.02 -1.81
CA THR A 97 -5.75 -1.66 -1.53
C THR A 97 -6.06 -2.78 -2.54
N VAL A 98 -6.64 -3.89 -2.06
CA VAL A 98 -7.15 -5.00 -2.88
C VAL A 98 -8.66 -5.12 -2.68
N HIS A 99 -9.40 -5.21 -3.78
CA HIS A 99 -10.84 -5.49 -3.76
C HIS A 99 -11.09 -6.96 -4.08
N GLU A 100 -12.03 -7.58 -3.36
CA GLU A 100 -12.35 -9.01 -3.54
C GLU A 100 -12.89 -9.32 -4.93
N ASP A 101 -13.48 -8.36 -5.64
CA ASP A 101 -14.01 -8.52 -6.98
C ASP A 101 -12.97 -8.32 -8.09
N GLU A 102 -11.70 -8.11 -7.75
CA GLU A 102 -10.60 -8.07 -8.72
C GLU A 102 -10.26 -9.43 -9.33
N ALA A 103 -10.66 -10.52 -8.68
CA ALA A 103 -10.46 -11.87 -9.18
C ALA A 103 -11.66 -12.77 -8.83
N PRO A 104 -12.04 -13.71 -9.72
CA PRO A 104 -13.14 -14.63 -9.46
C PRO A 104 -12.81 -15.69 -8.40
N GLY A 105 -11.54 -15.89 -8.06
CA GLY A 105 -11.10 -16.95 -7.17
C GLY A 105 -10.04 -16.51 -6.16
N GLU A 106 -10.05 -17.13 -4.98
CA GLU A 106 -9.17 -16.79 -3.87
C GLU A 106 -7.68 -17.00 -4.18
N ALA A 107 -7.35 -17.98 -5.03
CA ALA A 107 -5.98 -18.25 -5.42
C ALA A 107 -5.38 -17.09 -6.24
N GLU A 108 -6.15 -16.60 -7.23
CA GLU A 108 -5.74 -15.44 -8.03
C GLU A 108 -5.76 -14.16 -7.19
N LEU A 109 -6.78 -13.97 -6.34
CA LEU A 109 -6.86 -12.82 -5.44
C LEU A 109 -5.66 -12.77 -4.47
N LYS A 110 -5.25 -13.93 -3.93
CA LYS A 110 -4.03 -14.06 -3.13
C LYS A 110 -2.79 -13.70 -3.94
N SER A 111 -2.68 -14.18 -5.17
CA SER A 111 -1.56 -13.83 -6.05
C SER A 111 -1.48 -12.32 -6.31
N ILE A 112 -2.63 -11.68 -6.59
CA ILE A 112 -2.75 -10.23 -6.77
C ILE A 112 -2.28 -9.51 -5.50
N ALA A 113 -2.78 -9.91 -4.33
CA ALA A 113 -2.44 -9.28 -3.06
C ALA A 113 -0.94 -9.37 -2.74
N VAL A 114 -0.34 -10.55 -2.95
CA VAL A 114 1.10 -10.78 -2.72
C VAL A 114 1.95 -9.93 -3.68
N ASP A 115 1.66 -9.99 -4.98
CA ASP A 115 2.41 -9.24 -6.01
C ASP A 115 2.26 -7.73 -5.80
N ARG A 116 1.04 -7.26 -5.50
CA ARG A 116 0.76 -5.86 -5.25
C ARG A 116 1.50 -5.34 -4.03
N ALA A 117 1.45 -6.06 -2.90
CA ALA A 117 2.18 -5.66 -1.70
C ALA A 117 3.69 -5.51 -1.97
N ARG A 118 4.32 -6.49 -2.62
CA ARG A 118 5.76 -6.42 -2.95
C ARG A 118 6.09 -5.28 -3.92
N LYS A 119 5.38 -5.20 -5.05
CA LYS A 119 5.69 -4.21 -6.08
C LYS A 119 5.40 -2.78 -5.63
N HIS A 120 4.42 -2.54 -4.76
CA HIS A 120 4.24 -1.19 -4.21
C HIS A 120 5.34 -0.80 -3.23
N VAL A 121 5.91 -1.73 -2.47
CA VAL A 121 7.12 -1.45 -1.70
C VAL A 121 8.29 -1.13 -2.63
N GLN A 122 8.47 -1.87 -3.73
CA GLN A 122 9.49 -1.53 -4.73
C GLN A 122 9.27 -0.14 -5.33
N ASN A 123 8.02 0.21 -5.65
CA ASN A 123 7.66 1.56 -6.12
C ASN A 123 8.00 2.63 -5.08
N LEU A 124 7.72 2.39 -3.79
CA LEU A 124 8.12 3.30 -2.71
C LEU A 124 9.64 3.52 -2.73
N VAL A 125 10.44 2.46 -2.86
CA VAL A 125 11.91 2.58 -2.96
C VAL A 125 12.31 3.41 -4.19
N TYR A 126 11.72 3.16 -5.35
CA TYR A 126 12.01 3.94 -6.56
C TYR A 126 11.59 5.41 -6.43
N MET A 127 10.49 5.71 -5.75
CA MET A 127 10.06 7.08 -5.45
C MET A 127 11.07 7.78 -4.55
N LEU A 128 11.51 7.14 -3.47
CA LEU A 128 12.48 7.70 -2.53
C LEU A 128 13.85 7.96 -3.18
N ARG A 129 14.23 7.17 -4.20
CA ARG A 129 15.47 7.35 -4.96
C ARG A 129 15.34 8.31 -6.15
N GLY A 130 14.13 8.70 -6.55
CA GLY A 130 13.90 9.53 -7.73
C GLY A 130 14.09 8.79 -9.06
N ASP A 131 13.97 7.46 -9.06
CA ASP A 131 14.32 6.59 -10.19
C ASP A 131 13.17 6.32 -11.17
N LEU A 132 11.95 6.80 -10.89
CA LEU A 132 10.76 6.42 -11.66
C LEU A 132 10.70 7.01 -13.08
N SER A 133 11.45 8.07 -13.37
CA SER A 133 11.40 8.76 -14.67
C SER A 133 11.73 7.84 -15.84
N LYS A 134 12.61 6.85 -15.66
CA LYS A 134 12.96 5.84 -16.68
C LYS A 134 11.83 4.87 -17.02
N TYR A 135 10.80 4.80 -16.18
CA TYR A 135 9.64 3.93 -16.38
C TYR A 135 8.37 4.70 -16.79
N ALA A 136 8.50 6.01 -17.04
CA ALA A 136 7.38 6.85 -17.45
C ALA A 136 6.76 6.34 -18.77
N GLY A 137 5.44 6.13 -18.78
CA GLY A 137 4.71 5.69 -19.96
C GLY A 137 4.83 4.20 -20.31
N MET A 138 5.43 3.37 -19.45
CA MET A 138 5.70 1.95 -19.77
C MET A 138 4.54 0.97 -19.48
N GLY A 139 3.41 1.45 -18.96
CA GLY A 139 2.24 0.60 -18.70
C GLY A 139 2.44 -0.46 -17.61
N LEU A 140 3.28 -0.19 -16.61
CA LEU A 140 3.56 -1.11 -15.50
C LEU A 140 2.32 -1.33 -14.60
N ARG A 141 2.21 -2.52 -13.97
CA ARG A 141 1.09 -2.95 -13.14
C ARG A 141 1.54 -3.69 -11.87
N GLN A 142 0.71 -3.57 -10.83
CA GLN A 142 0.90 -4.23 -9.53
C GLN A 142 -0.30 -5.13 -9.23
N GLY A 143 -0.06 -6.45 -9.23
CA GLY A 143 -1.08 -7.50 -9.12
C GLY A 143 -1.37 -8.23 -10.43
N ARG A 144 -1.10 -7.61 -11.59
CA ARG A 144 -1.33 -8.19 -12.92
C ARG A 144 -0.12 -7.94 -13.84
N PRO A 145 -0.01 -8.63 -14.99
CA PRO A 145 1.03 -8.35 -15.98
C PRO A 145 0.99 -6.91 -16.47
N ASP A 146 2.16 -6.37 -16.79
CA ASP A 146 2.30 -5.05 -17.41
C ASP A 146 1.62 -5.03 -18.79
N VAL A 147 0.99 -3.91 -19.14
CA VAL A 147 0.27 -3.76 -20.42
C VAL A 147 1.12 -3.12 -21.51
N GLY A 148 2.31 -2.62 -21.15
CA GLY A 148 3.24 -1.98 -22.08
C GLY A 148 2.85 -0.54 -22.49
N PRO A 149 3.74 0.13 -23.23
CA PRO A 149 3.47 1.46 -23.80
C PRO A 149 2.49 1.39 -24.97
N ILE A 150 1.77 2.48 -25.22
CA ILE A 150 1.03 2.72 -26.47
C ILE A 150 1.96 3.49 -27.40
N ILE A 151 2.20 2.96 -28.60
CA ILE A 151 3.08 3.54 -29.64
C ILE A 151 2.22 4.17 -30.72
#